data_AF-A0A1B6JAC6-F1
#
_entry.id   AF-A0A1B6JAC6-F1
#
_cell.length_a   1.000
_cell.length_b   1.000
_cell.length_c   1.000
_cell.angle_alpha   90.00
_cell.angle_beta   90.00
_cell.angle_gamma   90.00
#
_symmetry.space_group_name_H-M   'P 1'
#
loop_
_entity.id
_entity.type
_entity.pdbx_description
1 polymer ?
#
loop_
_entity_poly.entity_id
_entity_poly.type
_entity_poly.pdbx_seq_one_letter_code
_entity_poly.pdbx_strand_id
1 'polypeptide(L)'
;TGAKFIGWLCFILSFTGVFVFYLSMTLLDYIEKHPTPQNMELIEDLPTYTMACMILIGFHMIDMIFSALLLLGVYKEKSELLVCWLIYGIIDLAVAINVGYLRSFIFFAVDLYFLLVVYSYYKEMTCAEES
;
A
#
# COMPACT_ATOMS: atom_id res chain seq x y z
N THR A 1 -7.12 19.55 1.79
CA THR A 1 -5.82 19.58 2.48
C THR A 1 -4.92 18.51 1.89
N GLY A 2 -3.60 18.63 2.07
CA GLY A 2 -2.63 17.63 1.55
C GLY A 2 -2.91 16.20 2.05
N ALA A 3 -3.36 16.05 3.29
CA ALA A 3 -3.75 14.75 3.86
C ALA A 3 -4.93 14.08 3.11
N LYS A 4 -5.92 14.85 2.61
CA LYS A 4 -7.01 14.31 1.76
C LYS A 4 -6.47 13.76 0.45
N PHE A 5 -5.55 14.48 -0.19
CA PHE A 5 -4.94 14.06 -1.44
C PHE A 5 -4.12 12.77 -1.25
N ILE A 6 -3.31 12.70 -0.19
CA ILE A 6 -2.53 11.51 0.15
C ILE A 6 -3.45 10.31 0.41
N GLY A 7 -4.51 10.48 1.22
CA GLY A 7 -5.44 9.38 1.49
C GLY A 7 -6.09 8.81 0.23
N TRP A 8 -6.50 9.65 -0.71
CA TRP A 8 -7.06 9.19 -1.99
C TRP A 8 -6.02 8.55 -2.89
N LEU A 9 -4.81 9.13 -2.95
CA LEU A 9 -3.71 8.59 -3.74
C LEU A 9 -3.32 7.19 -3.25
N CYS A 10 -3.13 7.00 -1.94
CA CYS A 10 -2.86 5.69 -1.35
C CYS A 10 -4.00 4.71 -1.68
N PHE A 11 -5.25 5.11 -1.50
CA PHE A 11 -6.40 4.25 -1.78
C PHE A 11 -6.43 3.77 -3.25
N ILE A 12 -6.25 4.69 -4.20
CA ILE A 12 -6.26 4.38 -5.64
C ILE A 12 -5.08 3.48 -6.02
N LEU A 13 -3.88 3.75 -5.49
CA LEU A 13 -2.70 2.95 -5.75
C LEU A 13 -2.87 1.52 -5.23
N SER A 14 -3.37 1.36 -4.02
CA SER A 14 -3.61 0.04 -3.43
C SER A 14 -4.73 -0.71 -4.17
N PHE A 15 -5.82 -0.04 -4.53
CA PHE A 15 -6.88 -0.64 -5.35
C PHE A 15 -6.35 -1.11 -6.71
N THR A 16 -5.56 -0.27 -7.37
CA THR A 16 -4.93 -0.62 -8.65
C THR A 16 -3.96 -1.79 -8.48
N GLY A 17 -3.20 -1.82 -7.40
CA GLY A 17 -2.30 -2.93 -7.05
C GLY A 17 -3.05 -4.26 -6.92
N VAL A 18 -4.16 -4.30 -6.19
CA VAL A 18 -5.03 -5.49 -6.09
C VAL A 18 -5.45 -5.96 -7.48
N PHE A 19 -5.92 -5.03 -8.33
CA PHE A 19 -6.37 -5.37 -9.67
C PHE A 19 -5.25 -5.91 -10.56
N VAL A 20 -4.07 -5.30 -10.52
CA VAL A 20 -2.89 -5.74 -11.29
C VAL A 20 -2.46 -7.14 -10.87
N PHE A 21 -2.32 -7.42 -9.57
CA PHE A 21 -1.92 -8.75 -9.12
C PHE A 21 -3.00 -9.81 -9.36
N TYR A 22 -4.27 -9.44 -9.31
CA TYR A 22 -5.36 -10.34 -9.70
C TYR A 22 -5.29 -10.72 -11.19
N LEU A 23 -5.03 -9.74 -12.06
CA LEU A 23 -4.78 -9.99 -13.49
C LEU A 23 -3.54 -10.86 -13.69
N SER A 24 -2.46 -10.61 -12.95
CA SER A 24 -1.25 -11.44 -12.99
C SER A 24 -1.56 -12.89 -12.63
N MET A 25 -2.35 -13.16 -11.59
CA MET A 25 -2.77 -14.52 -11.26
C MET A 25 -3.60 -15.17 -12.37
N THR A 26 -4.47 -14.41 -13.03
CA THR A 26 -5.26 -14.91 -14.16
C THR A 26 -4.37 -15.27 -15.35
N LEU A 27 -3.32 -14.50 -15.60
CA LEU A 27 -2.31 -14.79 -16.62
C LEU A 27 -1.46 -16.02 -16.26
N LEU A 28 -1.08 -16.18 -15.00
CA LEU A 28 -0.35 -17.36 -14.52
C LEU A 28 -1.18 -18.64 -14.70
N ASP A 29 -2.47 -18.61 -14.34
CA ASP A 29 -3.41 -19.73 -14.56
C ASP A 29 -3.58 -20.05 -16.06
N TYR A 30 -3.60 -19.02 -16.92
CA TYR A 30 -3.65 -19.22 -18.36
C TYR A 30 -2.38 -19.93 -18.89
N ILE A 31 -1.20 -19.50 -18.42
CA ILE A 31 0.10 -20.10 -18.78
C ILE A 31 0.17 -21.56 -18.34
N GLU A 32 -0.27 -21.87 -17.12
CA GLU A 32 -0.32 -23.24 -16.60
C GLU A 32 -1.18 -24.15 -17.49
N LYS A 33 -2.33 -23.65 -17.97
CA LYS A 33 -3.25 -24.40 -18.84
C LYS A 33 -2.82 -24.47 -20.30
N HIS A 34 -1.95 -23.56 -20.75
CA HIS A 34 -1.48 -23.47 -22.14
C HIS A 34 0.05 -23.39 -22.20
N PRO A 35 0.75 -24.48 -21.83
CA PRO A 35 2.21 -24.50 -21.85
C PRO A 35 2.72 -24.36 -23.29
N THR A 36 3.76 -23.54 -23.44
CA THR A 36 4.51 -23.35 -24.69
C THR A 36 5.99 -23.63 -24.42
N PRO A 37 6.79 -24.00 -25.43
CA PRO A 37 8.22 -24.20 -25.23
C PRO A 37 8.95 -22.98 -24.62
N GLN A 38 8.38 -21.78 -24.77
CA GLN A 38 8.95 -20.51 -24.30
C GLN A 38 8.70 -20.24 -22.82
N ASN A 39 7.71 -20.88 -22.19
CA ASN A 39 7.33 -20.63 -20.79
C ASN A 39 7.52 -21.84 -19.88
N MET A 40 8.14 -22.93 -20.35
CA MET A 40 8.38 -24.14 -19.57
C MET A 40 9.20 -23.87 -18.30
N GLU A 41 10.22 -23.01 -18.36
CA GLU A 41 11.00 -22.61 -17.18
C GLU A 41 10.14 -21.84 -16.16
N LEU A 42 9.11 -21.12 -16.63
CA LEU A 42 8.20 -20.36 -15.77
C LEU A 42 7.20 -21.25 -15.02
N ILE A 43 6.95 -22.47 -15.52
CA ILE A 43 5.97 -23.40 -14.95
C ILE A 43 6.47 -23.99 -13.63
N GLU A 44 7.77 -24.23 -13.48
CA GLU A 44 8.36 -24.75 -12.24
C GLU A 44 8.21 -23.77 -11.07
N ASP A 45 8.32 -22.47 -11.36
CA ASP A 45 8.20 -21.40 -10.37
C ASP A 45 6.78 -20.83 -10.23
N LEU A 46 5.82 -21.32 -11.01
CA LEU A 46 4.44 -20.83 -11.07
C LEU A 46 3.74 -20.81 -9.70
N PRO A 47 3.91 -21.83 -8.81
CA PRO A 47 3.39 -21.77 -7.44
C PRO A 47 3.98 -20.62 -6.63
N THR A 48 5.28 -20.33 -6.80
CA THR A 48 5.98 -19.25 -6.10
C THR A 48 5.44 -17.89 -6.55
N TYR A 49 5.28 -17.67 -7.86
CA TYR A 49 4.72 -16.42 -8.39
C TYR A 49 3.26 -16.22 -7.97
N THR A 50 2.47 -17.29 -7.95
CA THR A 50 1.07 -17.25 -7.50
C THR A 50 0.99 -16.87 -6.03
N MET A 51 1.81 -17.50 -5.18
CA MET A 51 1.89 -17.18 -3.75
C MET A 51 2.33 -15.72 -3.54
N ALA A 52 3.33 -15.24 -4.29
CA ALA A 52 3.78 -13.86 -4.23
C ALA A 52 2.64 -12.88 -4.59
N CYS A 53 1.87 -13.17 -5.65
CA CYS A 53 0.71 -12.35 -6.01
C CYS A 53 -0.35 -12.33 -4.91
N MET A 54 -0.67 -13.48 -4.29
CA MET A 54 -1.64 -13.54 -3.19
C MET A 54 -1.19 -12.71 -1.98
N ILE A 55 0.09 -12.80 -1.61
CA ILE A 55 0.66 -12.01 -0.51
C ILE A 55 0.58 -10.51 -0.83
N LEU A 56 0.94 -10.11 -2.05
CA LEU A 56 0.92 -8.71 -2.48
C LEU A 56 -0.51 -8.15 -2.55
N ILE A 57 -1.49 -8.95 -2.98
CA ILE A 57 -2.91 -8.60 -2.87
C ILE A 57 -3.28 -8.38 -1.40
N GLY A 58 -2.87 -9.28 -0.50
CA GLY A 58 -3.10 -9.15 0.93
C GLY A 58 -2.56 -7.83 1.51
N PHE A 59 -1.33 -7.45 1.16
CA PHE A 59 -0.74 -6.16 1.54
C PHE A 59 -1.58 -5.00 1.04
N HIS A 60 -1.91 -4.95 -0.25
CA HIS A 60 -2.72 -3.86 -0.78
C HIS A 60 -4.15 -3.78 -0.20
N MET A 61 -4.74 -4.91 0.20
CA MET A 61 -6.00 -4.90 0.93
C MET A 61 -5.86 -4.21 2.30
N ILE A 62 -4.77 -4.45 3.01
CA ILE A 62 -4.45 -3.77 4.28
C ILE A 62 -4.24 -2.27 4.02
N ASP A 63 -3.46 -1.91 3.01
CA ASP A 63 -3.19 -0.51 2.64
C ASP A 63 -4.49 0.24 2.32
N MET A 64 -5.45 -0.40 1.64
CA MET A 64 -6.76 0.20 1.36
C MET A 64 -7.55 0.49 2.64
N ILE A 65 -7.53 -0.44 3.62
CA ILE A 65 -8.20 -0.24 4.91
C ILE A 65 -7.60 0.96 5.62
N PHE A 66 -6.28 1.04 5.71
CA PHE A 66 -5.61 2.17 6.34
C PHE A 66 -5.82 3.47 5.57
N SER A 67 -5.82 3.44 4.24
CA SER A 67 -6.16 4.62 3.42
C SER A 67 -7.58 5.10 3.68
N ALA A 68 -8.55 4.20 3.85
CA ALA A 68 -9.91 4.55 4.24
C ALA A 68 -9.95 5.15 5.66
N LEU A 69 -9.18 4.63 6.61
CA LEU A 69 -9.05 5.20 7.96
C LEU A 69 -8.48 6.62 7.91
N LEU A 70 -7.45 6.87 7.10
CA LEU A 70 -6.90 8.21 6.89
C LEU A 70 -7.96 9.14 6.32
N LEU A 71 -8.64 8.74 5.25
CA LEU A 71 -9.70 9.55 4.64
C LEU A 71 -10.80 9.86 5.66
N LEU A 72 -11.28 8.86 6.41
CA LEU A 72 -12.27 9.07 7.47
C LEU A 72 -11.76 10.02 8.55
N GLY A 73 -10.52 9.86 9.02
CA GLY A 73 -9.89 10.74 10.01
C GLY A 73 -9.84 12.19 9.52
N VAL A 74 -9.49 12.41 8.26
CA VAL A 74 -9.39 13.74 7.68
C VAL A 74 -10.77 14.36 7.38
N TYR A 75 -11.74 13.58 6.91
CA TYR A 75 -13.09 14.09 6.59
C TYR A 75 -13.97 14.29 7.83
N LYS A 76 -13.76 13.50 8.88
CA LYS A 76 -14.51 13.57 10.14
C LYS A 76 -13.77 14.32 11.24
N GLU A 77 -12.57 14.83 10.94
CA GLU A 77 -11.72 15.52 11.90
C GLU A 77 -11.53 14.70 13.18
N LYS A 78 -11.16 13.42 13.01
CA LYS A 78 -10.86 12.51 14.12
C LYS A 78 -9.36 12.24 14.22
N SER A 79 -8.72 12.86 15.21
CA SER A 79 -7.27 12.76 15.43
C SER A 79 -6.82 11.32 15.75
N GLU A 80 -7.65 10.51 16.41
CA GLU A 80 -7.29 9.12 16.76
C GLU A 80 -7.09 8.23 15.52
N LEU A 81 -7.91 8.45 14.48
CA LEU A 81 -7.80 7.71 13.22
C LEU A 81 -6.51 8.07 12.46
N LEU A 82 -6.06 9.32 12.58
CA LEU A 82 -4.80 9.78 11.98
C LEU A 82 -3.60 9.15 12.68
N VAL A 83 -3.63 9.05 14.01
CA VAL A 83 -2.59 8.36 14.79
C VAL A 83 -2.48 6.89 14.38
N CYS A 84 -3.62 6.19 14.24
CA CYS A 84 -3.61 4.80 13.78
C CYS A 84 -2.93 4.66 12.41
N TRP A 85 -3.22 5.57 11.47
CA TRP A 85 -2.60 5.58 10.16
C TRP A 85 -1.09 5.87 10.23
N LEU A 86 -0.67 6.84 11.04
CA LEU A 86 0.74 7.20 11.22
C LEU A 86 1.56 6.05 11.79
N ILE A 87 1.03 5.33 12.79
CA ILE A 87 1.68 4.14 13.36
C ILE A 87 1.86 3.08 12.27
N TYR A 88 0.80 2.81 11.51
CA TYR A 88 0.86 1.86 10.40
C TYR A 88 1.89 2.28 9.34
N GLY A 89 1.90 3.55 8.92
CA GLY A 89 2.86 4.03 7.91
C GLY A 89 4.32 3.95 8.37
N ILE A 90 4.60 4.11 9.67
CA ILE A 90 5.96 3.88 10.22
C ILE A 90 6.35 2.41 10.16
N ILE A 91 5.41 1.52 10.51
CA ILE A 91 5.63 0.06 10.44
C ILE A 91 5.86 -0.36 8.98
N ASP A 92 5.03 0.12 8.05
CA ASP A 92 5.16 -0.19 6.63
C ASP A 92 6.51 0.29 6.06
N LEU A 93 6.93 1.51 6.40
CA LEU A 93 8.25 2.03 6.04
C LEU A 93 9.39 1.18 6.62
N ALA A 94 9.28 0.75 7.88
CA ALA A 94 10.29 -0.11 8.51
C ALA A 94 10.36 -1.49 7.86
N VAL A 95 9.21 -2.08 7.52
CA VAL A 95 9.14 -3.34 6.77
C VAL A 95 9.82 -3.15 5.41
N ALA A 96 9.44 -2.12 4.65
CA ALA A 96 9.99 -1.83 3.33
C ALA A 96 11.53 -1.72 3.31
N ILE A 97 12.13 -1.12 4.34
CA ILE A 97 13.59 -1.06 4.53
C ILE A 97 14.18 -2.45 4.77
N ASN A 98 13.55 -3.26 5.64
CA ASN A 98 14.08 -4.56 6.06
C ASN A 98 13.96 -5.66 4.99
N VAL A 99 12.91 -5.66 4.18
CA VAL A 99 12.76 -6.68 3.11
C VAL A 99 13.72 -6.47 1.95
N GLY A 100 14.59 -5.46 2.00
CA GLY A 100 15.56 -5.18 0.94
C GLY A 100 14.88 -4.92 -0.39
N TYR A 101 13.60 -4.50 -0.37
CA TYR A 101 12.93 -4.06 -1.58
C TYR A 101 13.86 -3.04 -2.22
N LEU A 102 14.12 -3.23 -3.51
CA LEU A 102 14.68 -2.25 -4.42
C LEU A 102 13.70 -1.06 -4.56
N ARG A 103 13.12 -0.59 -3.46
CA ARG A 103 12.46 0.69 -3.37
C ARG A 103 13.56 1.70 -3.65
N SER A 104 13.51 2.23 -4.85
CA SER A 104 14.34 3.36 -5.23
C SER A 104 14.25 4.42 -4.13
N PHE A 105 15.33 5.18 -3.92
CA PHE A 105 15.37 6.30 -3.00
C PHE A 105 14.13 7.23 -3.13
N ILE A 106 13.56 7.31 -4.34
CA ILE A 106 12.35 8.05 -4.64
C ILE A 106 11.15 7.53 -3.84
N PHE A 107 10.90 6.22 -3.80
CA PHE A 107 9.76 5.66 -3.05
C PHE A 107 9.90 5.86 -1.55
N PHE A 108 11.12 5.73 -1.01
CA PHE A 108 11.39 6.06 0.39
C PHE A 108 11.08 7.54 0.69
N ALA A 109 11.54 8.45 -0.16
CA ALA A 109 11.30 9.88 0.00
C ALA A 109 9.80 10.24 -0.09
N VAL A 110 9.06 9.57 -0.98
CA VAL A 110 7.60 9.76 -1.12
C VAL A 110 6.86 9.32 0.14
N ASP A 111 7.18 8.15 0.70
CA ASP A 111 6.54 7.68 1.93
C ASP A 111 6.83 8.59 3.12
N LEU A 112 8.09 9.02 3.26
CA LEU A 112 8.47 9.97 4.30
C LEU A 112 7.72 11.29 4.13
N TYR A 113 7.58 11.77 2.90
CA TYR A 113 6.79 12.97 2.60
C TYR A 113 5.32 12.77 2.99
N PHE A 114 4.71 11.63 2.69
CA PHE A 114 3.32 11.35 3.06
C PHE A 114 3.13 11.33 4.58
N LEU A 115 4.02 10.66 5.30
CA LEU A 115 4.03 10.64 6.76
C LEU A 115 4.11 12.06 7.34
N LEU A 116 5.00 12.90 6.82
CA LEU A 116 5.16 14.28 7.30
C LEU A 116 3.93 15.14 7.05
N VAL A 117 3.30 15.04 5.88
CA VAL A 117 2.09 15.81 5.57
C VAL A 117 0.92 15.40 6.46
N VAL A 118 0.72 14.09 6.67
CA VAL A 118 -0.34 13.59 7.55
C VAL A 118 -0.04 13.94 9.01
N TYR A 119 1.22 13.86 9.44
CA TYR A 119 1.64 14.25 10.78
C TYR A 119 1.43 15.75 11.04
N SER A 120 1.75 16.60 10.07
CA SER A 120 1.49 18.04 10.18
C SER A 120 0.00 18.32 10.37
N TYR A 121 -0.85 17.65 9.59
CA TYR A 121 -2.31 17.78 9.71
C TYR A 121 -2.83 17.26 11.05
N TYR A 122 -2.33 16.12 11.52
CA TYR A 122 -2.63 15.59 12.85
C TYR A 122 -2.31 16.60 13.96
N LYS A 123 -1.10 17.20 13.92
CA LYS A 123 -0.66 18.18 14.90
C LYS A 123 -1.55 19.42 14.91
N GLU A 124 -1.91 19.94 13.73
CA GLU A 124 -2.83 21.08 13.60
C GLU A 124 -4.17 20.81 14.28
N MET A 125 -4.73 19.60 14.07
CA MET A 125 -5.99 19.21 14.69
C MET A 125 -5.89 19.10 16.22
N THR A 126 -4.87 18.41 16.74
CA THR A 126 -4.73 18.26 18.20
C THR A 126 -4.50 19.59 18.90
N CYS A 127 -3.77 20.51 18.28
CA CYS A 127 -3.60 21.86 18.84
C CYS A 127 -4.91 22.66 18.87
N ALA A 128 -5.83 22.42 17.92
CA ALA A 128 -7.15 23.05 17.92
C ALA A 128 -8.13 22.40 18.92
N GLU A 129 -7.96 21.12 19.24
CA GLU A 129 -8.74 20.41 20.26
C GLU A 129 -8.37 20.87 21.69
N GLU A 130 -7.15 21.36 21.89
CA GLU A 130 -6.62 21.83 23.18
C GLU A 130 -6.91 23.33 23.47
N SER A 131 -7.39 24.10 22.49
CA SER A 131 -7.64 25.55 22.58
C SER A 131 -9.09 25.91 22.89
#